data_AF-A0A9E3WLE6-F1
#
_entry.id   AF-A0A9E3WLE6-F1
#
_cell.length_a   1.000
_cell.length_b   1.000
_cell.length_c   1.000
_cell.angle_alpha   90.00
_cell.angle_beta   90.00
_cell.angle_gamma   90.00
#
_symmetry.space_group_name_H-M   'P 1'
#
loop_
_entity.id
_entity.type
_entity.pdbx_description
1 polymer ?
#
loop_
_entity_poly.entity_id
_entity_poly.type
_entity_poly.pdbx_seq_one_letter_code
_entity_poly.pdbx_strand_id
1 'polypeptide(L)'
;MVQQEILEAVNHEKLKVYVVWTPVLKEDDRQAAVKAIAQISDERASHFWDADKSLGFSLGNVVTLPRDRNLAWDVYFAFDETATWGDMPPKPASWMHQLGMDARTLDGDSLRMSVERLLGTSE
;
A
#
# COMPACT_ATOMS: atom_id res chain seq x y z
N MET A 1 -6.73 10.34 8.29
CA MET A 1 -6.47 9.79 6.93
C MET A 1 -6.64 8.29 7.07
N VAL A 2 -7.27 7.64 6.10
CA VAL A 2 -7.65 6.22 6.20
C VAL A 2 -6.50 5.32 6.67
N GLN A 3 -5.28 5.51 6.14
CA GLN A 3 -4.16 4.67 6.55
C GLN A 3 -3.75 4.85 8.02
N GLN A 4 -3.82 6.06 8.57
CA GLN A 4 -3.50 6.30 9.98
C GLN A 4 -4.55 5.67 10.89
N GLU A 5 -5.83 5.81 10.55
CA GLU A 5 -6.95 5.24 11.31
C GLU A 5 -6.85 3.70 11.39
N ILE A 6 -6.47 3.05 10.29
CA ILE A 6 -6.27 1.60 10.26
C ILE A 6 -5.07 1.17 11.10
N LEU A 7 -3.97 1.92 11.01
CA LEU A 7 -2.77 1.63 11.79
C LEU A 7 -3.03 1.77 13.29
N GLU A 8 -3.78 2.80 13.70
CA GLU A 8 -4.20 2.98 15.10
C GLU A 8 -5.15 1.86 15.57
N ALA A 9 -6.06 1.40 14.70
CA ALA A 9 -7.01 0.34 15.03
C ALA A 9 -6.37 -1.07 15.09
N VAL A 10 -5.43 -1.38 14.19
CA VAL A 10 -4.83 -2.71 14.08
C VAL A 10 -3.45 -2.71 14.73
N ASN A 11 -3.40 -2.89 16.05
CA ASN A 11 -2.15 -3.00 16.80
C ASN A 11 -1.73 -4.46 16.98
N HIS A 12 -0.99 -5.02 16.02
CA HIS A 12 -0.50 -6.40 16.08
C HIS A 12 1.00 -6.49 15.77
N GLU A 13 1.75 -7.26 16.56
CA GLU A 13 3.20 -7.48 16.40
C GLU A 13 3.65 -8.05 15.04
N LYS A 14 2.76 -8.81 14.38
CA LYS A 14 2.99 -9.43 13.08
C LYS A 14 2.74 -8.46 11.93
N LEU A 15 2.04 -7.34 12.16
CA LEU A 15 1.83 -6.33 11.14
C LEU A 15 3.15 -5.62 10.83
N LYS A 16 3.57 -5.69 9.57
CA LYS A 16 4.71 -4.94 9.02
C LYS A 16 4.17 -3.98 7.97
N VAL A 17 4.59 -2.72 8.05
CA VAL A 17 4.06 -1.65 7.22
C VAL A 17 5.19 -1.09 6.38
N TYR A 18 5.00 -1.09 5.06
CA TYR A 18 5.95 -0.57 4.11
C TYR A 18 5.26 0.54 3.31
N VAL A 19 5.87 1.73 3.31
CA VAL A 19 5.39 2.88 2.53
C VAL A 19 6.42 3.19 1.48
N VAL A 20 6.05 3.02 0.21
CA VAL A 20 6.95 3.27 -0.92
C VAL A 20 6.48 4.52 -1.64
N TRP A 21 7.28 5.58 -1.52
CA TRP A 21 7.05 6.86 -2.19
C TRP A 21 7.66 6.80 -3.59
N THR A 22 6.90 7.23 -4.60
CA THR A 22 7.35 7.22 -6.00
C THR A 22 6.96 8.52 -6.70
N PRO A 23 7.77 9.06 -7.63
CA PRO A 23 7.47 10.33 -8.26
C PRO A 23 6.42 10.16 -9.36
N VAL A 24 5.24 10.77 -9.24
CA VAL A 24 4.19 10.68 -10.26
C VAL A 24 3.81 12.05 -10.81
N LEU A 25 3.68 13.03 -9.94
CA LEU A 25 3.51 14.42 -10.30
C LEU A 25 4.87 15.07 -10.57
N LYS A 26 4.84 16.20 -11.29
CA LYS A 26 6.04 16.92 -11.70
C LYS A 26 6.86 17.40 -10.50
N GLU A 27 6.18 17.74 -9.41
CA GLU A 27 6.75 18.24 -8.16
C GLU A 27 7.16 17.13 -7.19
N ASP A 28 6.90 15.86 -7.52
CA ASP A 28 7.28 14.75 -6.65
C ASP A 28 8.78 14.50 -6.74
N ASP A 29 9.47 14.68 -5.62
CA ASP A 29 10.86 14.33 -5.44
C ASP A 29 11.10 13.70 -4.06
N ARG A 30 12.34 13.26 -3.82
CA ARG A 30 12.71 12.65 -2.56
C ARG A 30 12.54 13.61 -1.36
N GLN A 31 12.72 14.91 -1.56
CA GLN A 31 12.56 15.89 -0.48
C GLN A 31 11.08 16.07 -0.12
N ALA A 32 10.19 16.12 -1.11
CA ALA A 32 8.75 16.12 -0.93
C ALA A 32 8.30 14.83 -0.20
N ALA A 33 8.80 13.67 -0.62
CA ALA A 33 8.54 12.40 0.07
C ALA A 33 8.97 12.40 1.53
N VAL A 34 10.17 12.93 1.85
CA VAL A 34 10.64 13.05 3.24
C VAL A 34 9.73 13.93 4.09
N LYS A 35 9.20 15.03 3.53
CA LYS A 35 8.21 15.87 4.23
C LYS A 35 6.89 15.12 4.44
N ALA A 36 6.48 14.29 3.48
CA ALA A 36 5.24 13.52 3.53
C ALA A 36 5.28 12.34 4.52
N ILE A 37 6.47 11.87 4.94
CA ILE A 37 6.60 10.82 5.97
C ILE A 37 5.80 11.17 7.25
N ALA A 38 5.74 12.46 7.63
CA ALA A 38 4.99 12.89 8.80
C ALA A 38 3.48 12.62 8.71
N GLN A 39 2.93 12.35 7.52
CA GLN A 39 1.52 11.97 7.33
C GLN A 39 1.24 10.50 7.68
N ILE A 40 2.28 9.69 7.85
CA ILE A 40 2.21 8.29 8.27
C ILE A 40 3.28 8.09 9.33
N SER A 41 3.02 8.59 10.54
CA SER A 41 3.99 8.61 11.65
C SER A 41 4.01 7.34 12.51
N ASP A 42 3.43 6.24 12.03
CA ASP A 42 3.40 4.97 12.76
C ASP A 42 4.81 4.37 12.84
N GLU A 43 5.25 3.98 14.05
CA GLU A 43 6.60 3.45 14.28
C GLU A 43 6.88 2.12 13.56
N ARG A 44 5.83 1.40 13.12
CA ARG A 44 5.95 0.15 12.36
C ARG A 44 6.11 0.42 10.86
N ALA A 45 5.89 1.66 10.41
CA ALA A 45 6.03 2.06 9.02
C ALA A 45 7.50 2.27 8.64
N SER A 46 7.99 1.43 7.73
CA SER A 46 9.27 1.62 7.07
C SER A 46 9.06 2.32 5.73
N HIS A 47 9.73 3.46 5.54
CA HIS A 47 9.58 4.30 4.36
C HIS A 47 10.71 4.09 3.35
N PHE A 48 10.35 3.98 2.07
CA PHE A 48 11.28 3.78 0.96
C PHE A 48 11.00 4.79 -0.15
N TRP A 49 12.03 5.10 -0.93
CA TRP A 49 11.94 5.94 -2.12
C TRP A 49 12.22 5.10 -3.36
N ASP A 50 11.22 4.98 -4.23
CA ASP A 50 11.29 4.30 -5.52
C ASP A 50 11.37 5.34 -6.64
N ALA A 51 12.60 5.76 -6.95
CA ALA A 51 12.87 6.85 -7.88
C ALA A 51 12.47 6.53 -9.33
N ASP A 52 12.66 5.28 -9.74
CA ASP A 52 12.41 4.81 -11.11
C ASP A 52 11.02 4.21 -11.29
N LYS A 53 10.23 4.12 -10.21
CA LYS A 53 8.87 3.58 -10.17
C LYS A 53 8.81 2.08 -10.47
N SER A 54 9.93 1.38 -10.37
CA SER A 54 10.07 -0.03 -10.75
C SER A 54 9.12 -0.93 -9.96
N LEU A 55 8.98 -0.71 -8.65
CA LEU A 55 8.06 -1.48 -7.83
C LEU A 55 6.61 -1.13 -8.17
N GLY A 56 6.31 0.17 -8.35
CA GLY A 56 4.99 0.64 -8.72
C GLY A 56 4.49 0.03 -10.04
N PHE A 57 5.34 -0.04 -11.06
CA PHE A 57 5.01 -0.70 -12.33
C PHE A 57 4.85 -2.22 -12.17
N SER A 58 5.72 -2.86 -11.38
CA SER A 58 5.65 -4.30 -11.15
C SER A 58 4.35 -4.70 -10.45
N LEU A 59 3.96 -3.98 -9.41
CA LEU A 59 2.71 -4.20 -8.69
C LEU A 59 1.48 -3.90 -9.56
N GLY A 60 1.51 -2.80 -10.33
CA GLY A 60 0.40 -2.45 -11.22
C GLY A 60 0.14 -3.52 -12.29
N ASN A 61 1.19 -4.15 -12.81
CA ASN A 61 1.09 -5.30 -13.72
C ASN A 61 0.50 -6.53 -13.02
N VAL A 62 0.88 -6.81 -11.77
CA VAL A 62 0.36 -7.95 -11.00
C VAL A 62 -1.15 -7.84 -10.75
N VAL A 63 -1.66 -6.64 -10.45
CA VAL A 63 -3.07 -6.47 -10.06
C VAL A 63 -4.00 -6.00 -11.18
N THR A 64 -3.45 -5.64 -12.35
CA THR A 64 -4.19 -5.09 -13.50
C THR A 64 -5.07 -3.89 -13.08
N LEU A 65 -4.46 -2.71 -12.96
CA LEU A 65 -5.18 -1.51 -12.54
C LEU A 65 -6.22 -1.06 -13.59
N PRO A 66 -7.30 -0.36 -13.18
CA PRO A 66 -8.33 0.10 -14.10
C PRO A 66 -7.81 1.08 -15.17
N ARG A 67 -8.49 1.11 -16.32
CA ARG A 67 -8.22 2.01 -17.47
C ARG A 67 -6.79 1.91 -18.02
N ASP A 68 -6.29 0.68 -18.14
CA ASP A 68 -4.96 0.39 -18.70
C ASP A 68 -3.80 1.10 -17.96
N ARG A 69 -4.03 1.49 -16.71
CA ARG A 69 -2.96 1.98 -15.85
C ARG A 69 -2.05 0.83 -15.48
N ASN A 70 -0.76 1.10 -15.43
CA ASN A 70 0.26 0.12 -15.05
C ASN A 70 1.10 0.57 -13.86
N LEU A 71 0.98 1.82 -13.42
CA LEU A 71 1.69 2.35 -12.24
C LEU A 71 0.77 2.31 -11.01
N ALA A 72 1.15 1.52 -10.00
CA ALA A 72 0.48 1.49 -8.70
C ALA A 72 0.84 2.72 -7.86
N TRP A 73 0.13 3.82 -8.11
CA TRP A 73 0.18 5.06 -7.32
C TRP A 73 -1.15 5.25 -6.57
N ASP A 74 -1.08 5.58 -5.28
CA ASP A 74 -2.19 5.62 -4.34
C ASP A 74 -2.97 4.29 -4.25
N VAL A 75 -2.20 3.20 -4.07
CA VAL A 75 -2.71 1.83 -3.97
C VAL A 75 -2.22 1.19 -2.68
N TYR A 76 -3.11 0.46 -2.01
CA TYR A 76 -2.89 -0.24 -0.76
C TYR A 76 -2.92 -1.73 -1.02
N PHE A 77 -1.89 -2.45 -0.57
CA PHE A 77 -1.74 -3.88 -0.77
C PHE A 77 -1.62 -4.57 0.57
N ALA A 78 -2.35 -5.67 0.76
CA ALA A 78 -2.19 -6.56 1.91
C ALA A 78 -1.66 -7.92 1.43
N PHE A 79 -0.59 -8.37 2.08
CA PHE A 79 0.07 -9.64 1.79
C PHE A 79 -0.03 -10.52 3.02
N ASP A 80 -0.27 -11.82 2.81
CA ASP A 80 -0.26 -12.80 3.89
C ASP A 80 1.16 -13.23 4.27
N GLU A 81 1.31 -14.00 5.35
CA GLU A 81 2.61 -14.47 5.85
C GLU A 81 3.32 -15.47 4.91
N THR A 82 2.61 -15.99 3.90
CA THR A 82 3.16 -16.93 2.90
C THR A 82 3.67 -16.22 1.65
N ALA A 83 3.44 -14.91 1.53
CA ALA A 83 3.87 -14.10 0.39
C ALA A 83 5.40 -14.10 0.26
N THR A 84 5.90 -14.65 -0.85
CA THR A 84 7.33 -14.71 -1.14
C THR A 84 7.71 -13.67 -2.18
N TRP A 85 8.69 -12.83 -1.86
CA TRP A 85 9.24 -11.81 -2.75
C TRP A 85 10.44 -12.37 -3.52
N GLY A 86 10.42 -12.24 -4.84
CA GLY A 86 11.53 -12.58 -5.73
C GLY A 86 11.71 -11.50 -6.79
N ASP A 87 12.06 -11.89 -8.01
CA ASP A 87 12.21 -10.95 -9.13
C ASP A 87 10.92 -10.18 -9.45
N MET A 88 9.76 -10.81 -9.21
CA MET A 88 8.44 -10.20 -9.31
C MET A 88 7.77 -10.18 -7.93
N PRO A 89 6.98 -9.13 -7.62
CA PRO A 89 6.21 -9.10 -6.39
C PRO A 89 5.15 -10.21 -6.39
N PRO A 90 4.84 -10.80 -5.22
CA PRO A 90 3.78 -11.78 -5.10
C PRO A 90 2.42 -11.12 -5.40
N LYS A 91 1.41 -11.95 -5.69
CA LYS A 91 0.03 -11.45 -5.75
C LYS A 91 -0.41 -11.06 -4.35
N PRO A 92 -0.95 -9.84 -4.15
CA PRO A 92 -1.51 -9.45 -2.86
C PRO A 92 -2.77 -10.26 -2.56
N ALA A 93 -2.97 -10.59 -1.29
CA ALA A 93 -4.19 -11.24 -0.83
C ALA A 93 -5.41 -10.32 -0.98
N SER A 94 -5.21 -9.01 -0.80
CA SER A 94 -6.19 -7.98 -1.14
C SER A 94 -5.51 -6.67 -1.50
N TRP A 95 -6.24 -5.80 -2.20
CA TRP A 95 -5.76 -4.48 -2.54
C TRP A 95 -6.90 -3.50 -2.83
N MET A 96 -6.61 -2.21 -2.66
CA MET A 96 -7.53 -1.10 -2.92
C MET A 96 -6.79 0.11 -3.47
N HIS A 97 -7.49 1.03 -4.13
CA HIS A 97 -6.87 2.22 -4.72
C HIS A 97 -7.73 3.48 -4.56
N GLN A 98 -7.10 4.66 -4.56
CA GLN A 98 -7.82 5.94 -4.39
C GLN A 98 -8.41 6.52 -5.67
N LEU A 99 -8.41 5.76 -6.78
CA LEU A 99 -8.88 6.29 -8.07
C LEU A 99 -10.39 6.53 -8.15
N GLY A 100 -11.22 5.93 -7.27
CA GLY A 100 -12.67 6.18 -7.24
C GLY A 100 -13.42 5.69 -8.49
N MET A 101 -12.96 4.60 -9.11
CA MET A 101 -13.44 4.16 -10.43
C MET A 101 -14.14 2.81 -10.46
N ASP A 102 -13.97 1.98 -9.43
CA ASP A 102 -14.56 0.64 -9.37
C ASP A 102 -14.76 0.16 -7.91
N ALA A 103 -15.13 -1.12 -7.75
CA ALA A 103 -15.37 -1.75 -6.46
C ALA A 103 -14.13 -1.88 -5.54
N ARG A 104 -12.92 -1.62 -6.06
CA ARG A 104 -11.66 -1.62 -5.29
C ARG A 104 -11.24 -0.21 -4.87
N THR A 105 -12.14 0.76 -5.01
CA THR A 105 -11.95 2.08 -4.40
C THR A 105 -11.67 1.93 -2.91
N LEU A 106 -10.69 2.68 -2.40
CA LEU A 106 -10.26 2.64 -1.00
C LEU A 106 -11.45 2.88 -0.07
N ASP A 107 -11.69 1.91 0.80
CA ASP A 107 -12.62 1.96 1.91
C ASP A 107 -11.89 1.52 3.19
N GLY A 108 -11.96 2.34 4.24
CA GLY A 108 -11.16 2.15 5.44
C GLY A 108 -11.53 0.89 6.21
N ASP A 109 -12.83 0.63 6.36
CA ASP A 109 -13.33 -0.56 7.06
C ASP A 109 -12.98 -1.84 6.30
N SER A 110 -13.14 -1.83 4.97
CA SER A 110 -12.79 -2.97 4.14
C SER A 110 -11.29 -3.28 4.19
N LEU A 111 -10.44 -2.25 4.18
CA LEU A 111 -8.99 -2.43 4.28
C LEU A 111 -8.61 -2.98 5.67
N ARG A 112 -9.18 -2.42 6.75
CA ARG A 112 -9.00 -2.91 8.12
C ARG A 112 -9.39 -4.38 8.26
N MET A 113 -10.61 -4.73 7.86
CA MET A 113 -11.10 -6.12 7.92
C MET A 113 -10.21 -7.07 7.12
N SER A 114 -9.67 -6.62 5.99
CA SER A 114 -8.75 -7.45 5.22
C SER A 114 -7.44 -7.71 5.97
N VAL A 115 -6.88 -6.70 6.64
CA VAL A 115 -5.65 -6.85 7.41
C VAL A 115 -5.89 -7.73 8.64
N GLU A 116 -6.97 -7.49 9.39
CA GLU A 116 -7.36 -8.30 10.56
C GLU A 116 -7.56 -9.78 10.19
N ARG A 117 -8.17 -10.07 9.02
CA ARG A 117 -8.31 -11.43 8.51
C ARG A 117 -6.98 -12.12 8.26
N LEU A 118 -6.02 -11.41 7.68
CA LEU A 118 -4.67 -11.97 7.43
C LEU A 118 -3.89 -12.20 8.71
N LEU A 119 -4.15 -11.40 9.74
CA LEU A 119 -3.54 -11.55 11.06
C LEU A 119 -4.23 -12.63 11.91
N GLY A 120 -5.37 -13.17 11.47
CA GLY A 120 -6.16 -14.13 12.25
C GLY A 120 -6.87 -13.50 13.45
N THR A 121 -7.12 -12.18 13.42
CA THR A 121 -7.79 -11.42 14.48
C THR A 121 -9.24 -11.07 14.12
N SER A 122 -9.82 -11.72 13.12
CA SER A 122 -11.25 -11.59 12.84
C SER A 122 -12.05 -12.21 13.99
N GLU A 123 -12.84 -11.39 14.69
CA GLU A 123 -13.94 -11.89 15.54
C GLU A 123 -15.02 -12.60 14.71
#